data_AF-A0A2H6HH30-F1
#
_entry.id   AF-A0A2H6HH30-F1
#
_cell.length_a   1.000
_cell.length_b   1.000
_cell.length_c   1.000
_cell.angle_alpha   90.00
_cell.angle_beta   90.00
_cell.angle_gamma   90.00
#
_symmetry.space_group_name_H-M   'P 1'
#
loop_
_entity.id
_entity.type
_entity.pdbx_description
1 polymer ?
#
loop_
_entity_poly.entity_id
_entity_poly.type
_entity_poly.pdbx_seq_one_letter_code
_entity_poly.pdbx_strand_id
1 'polypeptide(L)'
;MTVAKTIGAALRDEFEPDRVGVIVAGLEVPHAHVHLIPFDTESELSFSRANADVDPSELDIVADRIRARLTLTGFDQATQTV
;
A
#
# COMPACT_ATOMS: atom_id res chain seq x y z
N MET A 1 -12.55 9.24 2.30
CA MET A 1 -11.48 8.23 2.19
C MET A 1 -10.35 8.52 3.18
N THR A 2 -10.57 8.38 4.48
CA THR A 2 -9.54 8.73 5.49
C THR A 2 -8.43 7.68 5.56
N VAL A 3 -8.79 6.40 5.65
CA VAL A 3 -7.83 5.28 5.73
C VAL A 3 -6.90 5.24 4.51
N ALA A 4 -7.47 5.27 3.30
CA ALA A 4 -6.67 5.24 2.06
C ALA A 4 -5.71 6.43 1.94
N LYS A 5 -6.14 7.63 2.36
CA LYS A 5 -5.28 8.83 2.37
C LYS A 5 -4.12 8.69 3.37
N THR A 6 -4.40 8.17 4.56
CA THR A 6 -3.37 7.92 5.59
C THR A 6 -2.33 6.91 5.11
N ILE A 7 -2.78 5.75 4.62
CA ILE A 7 -1.86 4.72 4.11
C ILE A 7 -1.10 5.25 2.89
N GLY A 8 -1.76 5.96 1.98
CA GLY A 8 -1.11 6.57 0.82
C GLY A 8 -0.02 7.58 1.18
N ALA A 9 -0.18 8.34 2.27
CA ALA A 9 0.88 9.23 2.76
C ALA A 9 2.07 8.42 3.30
N ALA A 10 1.83 7.38 4.10
CA ALA A 10 2.89 6.51 4.60
C ALA A 10 3.66 5.80 3.47
N LEU A 11 2.96 5.33 2.43
CA LEU A 11 3.59 4.75 1.23
C LEU A 11 4.46 5.78 0.50
N ARG A 12 3.97 7.02 0.33
CA ARG A 12 4.77 8.07 -0.32
C ARG A 12 6.04 8.40 0.48
N ASP A 13 5.93 8.49 1.80
CA ASP A 13 7.07 8.83 2.66
C ASP A 13 8.09 7.67 2.76
N GLU A 14 7.66 6.43 2.46
CA GLU A 14 8.50 5.24 2.50
C GLU A 14 9.24 4.96 1.20
N PHE A 15 8.56 5.15 0.06
CA PHE A 15 9.08 4.79 -1.27
C PHE A 15 9.53 5.99 -2.09
N GLU A 16 9.20 7.21 -1.66
CA GLU A 16 9.49 8.47 -2.36
C GLU A 16 9.08 8.47 -3.86
N PRO A 17 7.90 7.92 -4.25
CA PRO A 17 7.47 7.91 -5.64
C PRO A 17 7.01 9.31 -6.07
N ASP A 18 6.88 9.53 -7.38
CA ASP A 18 6.23 10.74 -7.91
C ASP A 18 4.79 10.86 -7.39
N ARG A 19 4.04 9.73 -7.35
CA ARG A 19 2.63 9.67 -6.92
C ARG A 19 2.28 8.33 -6.26
N VAL A 20 1.18 8.33 -5.50
CA VAL A 20 0.50 7.12 -5.04
C VAL A 20 -0.89 7.06 -5.66
N GLY A 21 -1.13 6.03 -6.47
CA GLY A 21 -2.38 5.80 -7.19
C GLY A 21 -3.41 5.08 -6.35
N VAL A 22 -4.69 5.29 -6.66
CA VAL A 22 -5.82 4.54 -6.10
C VAL A 22 -6.54 3.83 -7.23
N ILE A 23 -6.64 2.51 -7.16
CA ILE A 23 -7.42 1.70 -8.12
C ILE A 23 -8.49 0.93 -7.34
N VAL A 24 -9.72 0.99 -7.81
CA VAL A 24 -10.82 0.14 -7.33
C VAL A 24 -11.10 -0.87 -8.43
N ALA A 25 -10.54 -2.06 -8.27
CA ALA A 25 -10.79 -3.22 -9.12
C ALA A 25 -11.60 -4.26 -8.33
N GLY A 26 -12.04 -5.33 -9.00
CA GLY A 26 -12.88 -6.35 -8.38
C GLY A 26 -13.18 -7.53 -9.29
N LEU A 27 -12.38 -7.70 -10.35
CA LEU A 27 -12.56 -8.79 -11.31
C LEU A 27 -11.85 -10.06 -10.81
N GLU A 28 -10.83 -9.91 -9.97
CA GLU A 28 -9.97 -10.98 -9.49
C GLU A 28 -10.53 -11.64 -8.22
N VAL A 29 -11.00 -10.84 -7.25
CA VAL A 29 -11.50 -11.33 -5.97
C VAL A 29 -12.82 -10.64 -5.62
N PRO A 30 -13.91 -11.39 -5.32
CA PRO A 30 -15.25 -10.83 -5.10
C PRO A 30 -15.43 -10.24 -3.69
N HIS A 31 -14.55 -9.33 -3.28
CA HIS A 31 -14.72 -8.49 -2.10
C HIS A 31 -14.29 -7.07 -2.42
N ALA A 32 -14.98 -6.08 -1.84
CA ALA A 32 -14.62 -4.68 -2.05
C ALA A 32 -13.25 -4.39 -1.41
N HIS A 33 -12.31 -3.94 -2.21
CA HIS A 33 -10.98 -3.51 -1.77
C HIS A 33 -10.50 -2.33 -2.61
N VAL A 34 -9.46 -1.66 -2.12
CA VAL A 34 -8.80 -0.56 -2.82
C VAL A 34 -7.31 -0.87 -2.92
N HIS A 35 -6.72 -0.69 -4.10
CA HIS A 35 -5.28 -0.78 -4.30
C HIS A 35 -4.66 0.60 -4.10
N LEU A 36 -3.58 0.65 -3.34
CA LEU A 36 -2.72 1.82 -3.23
C LEU A 36 -1.36 1.45 -3.82
N ILE A 37 -0.94 2.16 -4.86
CA ILE A 37 0.24 1.78 -5.64
C ILE A 37 1.18 3.00 -5.75
N PRO A 38 2.36 3.01 -5.12
CA PRO A 38 3.45 3.92 -5.46
C PRO A 38 3.84 3.73 -6.93
N PHE A 39 3.94 4.81 -7.71
CA PHE A 39 4.29 4.72 -9.13
C PHE A 39 4.96 6.01 -9.64
N ASP A 40 5.82 5.84 -10.64
CA ASP A 40 6.48 6.93 -11.35
C ASP A 40 5.97 7.05 -12.79
N THR A 41 5.51 5.94 -13.38
CA THR A 41 4.94 5.92 -14.73
C THR A 41 3.58 5.26 -14.77
N GLU A 42 2.69 5.74 -15.64
CA GLU A 42 1.34 5.16 -15.81
C GLU A 42 1.37 3.65 -16.10
N SER A 43 2.42 3.18 -16.78
CA SER A 43 2.57 1.77 -17.13
C SER A 43 2.66 0.83 -15.92
N GLU A 44 3.10 1.31 -14.75
CA GLU A 44 3.23 0.54 -13.51
C GLU A 44 1.88 0.29 -12.82
N LEU A 45 0.83 1.01 -13.23
CA LEU A 45 -0.53 0.80 -12.73
C LEU A 45 -1.25 -0.39 -13.39
N SER A 46 -0.58 -1.11 -14.31
CA SER A 46 -1.13 -2.30 -14.94
C SER A 46 -0.93 -3.55 -14.09
N PHE A 47 -2.00 -4.23 -13.71
CA PHE A 47 -1.93 -5.52 -12.99
C PHE A 47 -1.17 -6.61 -13.74
N SER A 48 -1.06 -6.50 -15.07
CA SER A 48 -0.23 -7.42 -15.87
C SER A 48 1.26 -7.36 -15.56
N ARG A 49 1.71 -6.29 -14.88
CA ARG A 49 3.10 -6.09 -14.45
C ARG A 49 3.33 -6.41 -12.98
N ALA A 50 2.32 -6.89 -12.26
CA ALA A 50 2.48 -7.32 -10.88
C ALA A 50 3.54 -8.43 -10.81
N ASN A 51 4.54 -8.26 -9.94
CA ASN A 51 5.54 -9.29 -9.74
C ASN A 51 4.92 -10.46 -8.96
N ALA A 52 4.86 -11.63 -9.60
CA ALA A 52 4.32 -12.85 -8.99
C ALA A 52 5.35 -13.64 -8.18
N ASP A 53 6.63 -13.28 -8.27
CA ASP A 53 7.75 -13.95 -7.61
C ASP A 53 8.51 -12.93 -6.74
N VAL A 54 7.97 -12.71 -5.54
CA VAL A 54 8.55 -11.82 -4.53
C VAL A 54 8.88 -12.64 -3.30
N ASP A 55 10.06 -12.43 -2.72
CA ASP A 55 10.46 -13.08 -1.48
C ASP A 55 9.56 -12.61 -0.33
N PRO A 56 8.89 -13.53 0.39
CA PRO A 56 8.07 -13.18 1.55
C PRO A 56 8.80 -12.36 2.61
N SER A 57 10.11 -12.58 2.80
CA SER A 57 10.91 -11.85 3.79
C SER A 57 11.11 -10.38 3.40
N GLU A 58 11.19 -10.07 2.11
CA GLU A 58 11.22 -8.69 1.62
C GLU A 58 9.89 -7.98 1.89
N LEU A 59 8.77 -8.69 1.71
CA LEU A 59 7.43 -8.17 2.02
C LEU A 59 7.28 -7.88 3.51
N ASP A 60 7.79 -8.74 4.40
CA ASP A 60 7.76 -8.54 5.85
C ASP A 60 8.54 -7.28 6.26
N ILE A 61 9.76 -7.12 5.74
CA ILE A 61 10.61 -5.94 6.00
C ILE A 61 9.89 -4.66 5.54
N VAL A 62 9.29 -4.68 4.35
CA VAL A 62 8.54 -3.54 3.81
C VAL A 62 7.30 -3.24 4.66
N ALA A 63 6.57 -4.27 5.10
CA ALA A 63 5.41 -4.09 5.96
C ALA A 63 5.79 -3.41 7.29
N ASP A 64 6.91 -3.79 7.89
CA ASP A 64 7.41 -3.16 9.12
C ASP A 64 7.81 -1.69 8.91
N ARG A 65 8.45 -1.37 7.78
CA ARG A 65 8.77 0.01 7.41
C ARG A 65 7.51 0.86 7.25
N ILE A 66 6.48 0.36 6.56
CA ILE A 66 5.20 1.06 6.41
C ILE A 66 4.51 1.26 7.77
N ARG A 67 4.50 0.25 8.65
CA ARG A 67 3.97 0.37 10.02
C ARG A 67 4.70 1.45 10.80
N ALA A 68 6.03 1.51 10.70
CA ALA A 68 6.81 2.54 11.36
C ALA A 68 6.42 3.97 10.88
N ARG A 69 6.19 4.17 9.56
CA ARG A 69 5.69 5.46 9.04
C ARG A 69 4.32 5.83 9.57
N LEU A 70 3.41 4.86 9.70
CA LEU A 70 2.09 5.07 10.26
C LEU A 70 2.17 5.50 11.74
N THR A 71 2.99 4.81 12.55
CA THR A 71 3.21 5.16 13.96
C THR A 71 3.81 6.55 14.13
N LEU A 72 4.81 6.93 13.31
CA LEU A 72 5.40 8.28 13.35
C LEU A 72 4.40 9.39 13.01
N THR A 73 3.36 9.08 12.25
CA THR A 73 2.30 10.03 11.86
C THR A 73 1.07 9.99 12.79
N GLY A 74 1.19 9.30 13.94
CA GLY A 74 0.17 9.26 14.99
C GLY A 74 -0.88 8.15 14.81
N PHE A 75 -0.61 7.15 13.96
CA PHE A 75 -1.45 5.97 13.78
C PHE A 75 -0.77 4.75 14.39
N ASP A 76 -1.16 4.40 15.61
CA ASP A 76 -0.71 3.17 16.26
C ASP A 76 -1.41 1.94 15.68
N GLN A 77 -0.86 0.75 16.00
CA GLN A 77 -1.49 -0.53 15.64
C GLN A 77 -2.97 -0.50 16.02
N ALA A 78 -3.83 -1.02 15.15
CA ALA A 78 -5.23 -1.25 15.49
C ALA A 78 -5.24 -2.08 16.77
N THR A 79 -5.65 -1.46 17.89
CA THR A 79 -5.96 -2.21 19.09
C THR A 79 -7.10 -3.11 18.68
N GLN A 80 -6.82 -4.40 18.52
CA GLN A 80 -7.87 -5.38 18.28
C GLN A 80 -8.61 -5.50 19.61
N THR A 81 -9.57 -4.61 19.83
CA THR A 81 -10.58 -4.80 20.87
C THR A 81 -11.42 -5.97 20.39
N VAL A 82 -11.13 -7.16 20.94
CA VAL A 82 -12.05 -8.29 20.94
C VAL A 82 -13.23 -7.96 21.84
#